data_AF-A0A3D4N7P7-F1
#
_entry.id   AF-A0A3D4N7P7-F1
#
_cell.length_a   1.000
_cell.length_b   1.000
_cell.length_c   1.000
_cell.angle_alpha   90.00
_cell.angle_beta   90.00
_cell.angle_gamma   90.00
#
_symmetry.space_group_name_H-M   'P 1'
#
loop_
_entity.id
_entity.type
_entity.pdbx_description
1 polymer ?
#
loop_
_entity_poly.entity_id
_entity_poly.type
_entity_poly.pdbx_seq_one_letter_code
_entity_poly.pdbx_strand_id
1 'polypeptide(L)'
;MRNKWWAKLLRIIGIVLMSLTAAFTLMGGAGTSCVALNPTGFGGKFAGIASFQWLWILFVLIGVAAGILGVRAVVLLIKGSKKAYRTAVFALLLGTVINAIHLFASRALRGASMPVDGVLYTNILTLLVFLFFRIPGIWKSVNFEKPAENKQVGRARLLFH
;
A
#
# COMPACT_ATOMS: atom_id res chain seq x y z
N MET A 1 -28.00 15.87 7.82
CA MET A 1 -26.80 16.61 8.30
C MET A 1 -25.56 15.74 8.12
N ARG A 2 -24.74 16.00 7.09
CA ARG A 2 -23.52 15.21 6.84
C ARG A 2 -22.46 15.66 7.84
N ASN A 3 -22.24 14.86 8.89
CA ASN A 3 -21.29 15.19 9.94
C ASN A 3 -19.88 15.32 9.33
N LYS A 4 -19.39 16.56 9.17
CA LYS A 4 -18.03 16.86 8.65
C LYS A 4 -16.95 16.12 9.45
N TRP A 5 -17.23 15.84 10.72
CA TRP A 5 -16.39 15.06 11.61
C TRP A 5 -16.22 13.59 11.17
N TRP A 6 -17.31 12.91 10.80
CA TRP A 6 -17.27 11.53 10.29
C TRP A 6 -16.44 11.40 9.01
N ALA A 7 -16.59 12.36 8.08
CA ALA A 7 -15.78 12.44 6.87
C ALA A 7 -14.28 12.58 7.16
N LYS A 8 -13.93 13.44 8.12
CA LYS A 8 -12.53 13.69 8.53
C LYS A 8 -11.93 12.45 9.18
N LEU A 9 -12.69 11.76 10.04
CA LEU A 9 -12.26 10.52 10.69
C LEU A 9 -11.96 9.42 9.68
N LEU A 10 -12.87 9.14 8.74
CA LEU A 10 -12.68 8.11 7.71
C LEU A 10 -11.44 8.40 6.83
N ARG A 11 -11.20 9.68 6.52
CA ARG A 11 -10.01 10.11 5.79
C ARG A 11 -8.72 9.82 6.56
N ILE A 12 -8.70 10.10 7.86
CA ILE A 12 -7.54 9.83 8.73
C ILE A 12 -7.29 8.32 8.81
N ILE A 13 -8.34 7.52 9.05
CA ILE A 13 -8.25 6.06 9.11
C ILE A 13 -7.65 5.51 7.81
N GLY A 14 -8.11 5.97 6.64
CA GLY A 14 -7.55 5.55 5.36
C GLY A 14 -6.06 5.87 5.20
N ILE A 15 -5.63 7.06 5.62
CA ILE A 15 -4.21 7.47 5.57
C ILE A 15 -3.37 6.61 6.52
N VAL A 16 -3.84 6.38 7.75
CA VAL A 16 -3.13 5.58 8.75
C VAL A 16 -2.99 4.12 8.29
N LEU A 17 -4.08 3.50 7.80
CA LEU A 17 -4.04 2.14 7.27
C LEU A 17 -3.12 2.00 6.07
N MET A 18 -3.16 2.96 5.14
CA MET A 18 -2.25 2.95 3.99
C MET A 18 -0.79 3.12 4.42
N SER A 19 -0.52 3.94 5.44
CA SER A 19 0.82 4.15 5.99
C SER A 19 1.37 2.89 6.66
N LEU A 20 0.55 2.24 7.50
CA LEU A 20 0.89 0.95 8.11
C LEU A 20 1.17 -0.11 7.05
N THR A 21 0.34 -0.17 6.01
CA THR A 21 0.51 -1.14 4.91
C THR A 21 1.81 -0.90 4.15
N ALA A 22 2.14 0.35 3.85
CA ALA A 22 3.41 0.70 3.20
C ALA A 22 4.61 0.32 4.08
N ALA A 23 4.53 0.58 5.39
CA ALA A 23 5.57 0.20 6.34
C ALA A 23 5.76 -1.33 6.39
N PHE A 24 4.69 -2.11 6.54
CA PHE A 24 4.76 -3.57 6.54
C PHE A 24 5.30 -4.14 5.22
N THR A 25 4.93 -3.53 4.09
CA THR A 25 5.42 -3.96 2.77
C THR A 25 6.93 -3.73 2.65
N LEU A 26 7.43 -2.57 3.09
CA LEU A 26 8.87 -2.28 3.10
C LEU A 26 9.63 -3.18 4.08
N MET A 27 9.11 -3.38 5.29
CA MET A 27 9.72 -4.28 6.27
C MET A 27 9.69 -5.74 5.81
N GLY A 28 8.65 -6.17 5.10
CA GLY A 28 8.57 -7.51 4.52
C GLY A 28 9.57 -7.72 3.38
N GLY A 29 9.70 -6.73 2.48
CA GLY A 29 10.68 -6.77 1.38
C GLY A 29 12.12 -6.72 1.90
N ALA A 30 12.44 -5.74 2.74
CA ALA A 30 13.78 -5.61 3.33
C ALA A 30 14.12 -6.79 4.26
N GLY A 31 13.17 -7.22 5.08
CA GLY A 31 13.37 -8.31 6.05
C GLY A 31 13.56 -9.68 5.43
N THR A 32 13.18 -9.89 4.17
CA THR A 32 13.43 -11.14 3.43
C THR A 32 14.73 -11.12 2.61
N SER A 33 15.43 -9.97 2.59
CA SER A 33 16.68 -9.80 1.82
C SER A 33 17.82 -10.70 2.31
N CYS A 34 17.94 -10.93 3.63
CA CYS A 34 18.98 -11.78 4.20
C CYS A 34 18.90 -13.22 3.69
N VAL A 35 17.69 -13.80 3.69
CA VAL A 35 17.43 -15.15 3.19
C VAL A 35 17.52 -15.20 1.66
N ALA A 36 17.14 -14.13 0.96
CA ALA A 36 17.24 -14.07 -0.50
C ALA A 36 18.70 -14.05 -0.99
N LEU A 37 19.63 -13.46 -0.23
CA LEU A 37 21.05 -13.36 -0.60
C LEU A 37 21.88 -14.56 -0.14
N ASN A 38 21.52 -15.21 0.98
CA ASN A 38 22.21 -16.38 1.49
C ASN A 38 21.23 -17.43 2.04
N PRO A 39 20.46 -18.12 1.18
CA PRO A 39 19.42 -19.06 1.62
C PRO A 39 19.98 -20.30 2.34
N THR A 40 21.24 -20.68 2.09
CA THR A 40 21.90 -21.84 2.72
C THR A 40 22.53 -21.49 4.08
N GLY A 41 22.86 -20.22 4.33
CA GLY A 41 23.49 -19.77 5.57
C GLY A 41 22.60 -19.79 6.82
N PHE A 42 21.28 -19.88 6.66
CA PHE A 42 20.33 -19.88 7.78
C PHE A 42 19.81 -21.27 8.18
N GLY A 43 20.25 -22.33 7.50
CA GLY A 43 19.91 -23.72 7.81
C GLY A 43 18.40 -24.07 7.71
N GLY A 44 18.09 -25.35 7.87
CA GLY A 44 16.70 -25.84 7.98
C GLY A 44 15.85 -25.62 6.73
N LYS A 45 14.60 -25.18 6.92
CA LYS A 45 13.60 -25.07 5.85
C LYS A 45 13.93 -24.00 4.79
N PHE A 46 14.94 -23.15 5.00
CA PHE A 46 15.35 -22.13 4.03
C PHE A 46 16.26 -22.67 2.93
N ALA A 47 16.89 -23.83 3.13
CA ALA A 47 17.73 -24.47 2.10
C ALA A 47 16.93 -24.85 0.84
N GLY A 48 15.63 -25.14 0.97
CA GLY A 48 14.73 -25.38 -0.16
C GLY A 48 14.50 -24.15 -1.07
N ILE A 49 14.88 -22.95 -0.63
CA ILE A 49 14.86 -21.73 -1.46
C ILE A 49 16.08 -21.65 -2.37
N ALA A 50 17.18 -22.38 -2.09
CA ALA A 50 18.44 -22.20 -2.81
C ALA A 50 18.31 -22.39 -4.33
N SER A 51 17.49 -23.36 -4.78
CA SER A 51 17.19 -23.59 -6.20
C SER A 51 16.32 -22.48 -6.83
N PHE A 52 15.61 -21.69 -6.03
CA PHE A 52 14.72 -20.62 -6.44
C PHE A 52 15.18 -19.24 -5.93
N GLN A 53 16.47 -19.07 -5.63
CA GLN A 53 17.02 -17.84 -5.04
C GLN A 53 16.68 -16.58 -5.87
N TRP A 54 16.71 -16.70 -7.20
CA TRP A 54 16.37 -15.62 -8.13
C TRP A 54 14.94 -15.10 -7.92
N LEU A 55 13.99 -16.00 -7.61
CA LEU A 55 12.60 -15.65 -7.39
C LEU A 55 12.42 -14.88 -6.08
N TRP A 56 13.20 -15.24 -5.05
CA TRP A 56 13.21 -14.52 -3.77
C TRP A 56 13.82 -13.12 -3.91
N ILE A 57 14.91 -12.97 -4.67
CA ILE A 57 15.47 -11.65 -5.00
C ILE A 57 14.43 -10.81 -5.75
N LEU A 58 13.69 -11.40 -6.69
CA LEU A 58 12.62 -10.73 -7.40
C LEU A 58 11.51 -10.26 -6.44
N PHE A 59 11.07 -11.11 -5.50
CA PHE A 59 10.08 -10.71 -4.49
C PHE A 59 10.56 -9.56 -3.61
N VAL A 60 11.85 -9.54 -3.23
CA VAL A 60 12.45 -8.43 -2.48
C VAL A 60 12.38 -7.13 -3.29
N LEU A 61 12.86 -7.15 -4.54
CA LEU A 61 12.90 -5.97 -5.39
C LEU A 61 11.50 -5.41 -5.67
N ILE A 62 10.57 -6.28 -6.04
CA ILE A 62 9.19 -5.89 -6.32
C ILE A 62 8.49 -5.46 -5.03
N GLY A 63 8.74 -6.13 -3.90
CA GLY A 63 8.18 -5.76 -2.60
C GLY A 63 8.62 -4.36 -2.16
N VAL A 64 9.90 -4.03 -2.29
CA VAL A 64 10.42 -2.69 -2.01
C VAL A 64 9.79 -1.65 -2.96
N ALA A 65 9.72 -1.95 -4.27
CA ALA A 65 9.08 -1.06 -5.24
C ALA A 65 7.59 -0.82 -4.91
N ALA A 66 6.85 -1.87 -4.53
CA ALA A 66 5.46 -1.77 -4.09
C ALA A 66 5.33 -0.94 -2.80
N GLY A 67 6.26 -1.10 -1.85
CA GLY A 67 6.34 -0.28 -0.64
C GLY A 67 6.55 1.21 -0.96
N ILE A 68 7.46 1.54 -1.87
CA ILE A 68 7.69 2.93 -2.34
C ILE A 68 6.42 3.50 -3.01
N LEU A 69 5.73 2.70 -3.84
CA LEU A 69 4.44 3.09 -4.42
C LEU A 69 3.38 3.32 -3.33
N GLY A 70 3.39 2.52 -2.26
CA GLY A 70 2.55 2.71 -1.09
C GLY A 70 2.81 4.04 -0.39
N VAL A 71 4.07 4.38 -0.14
CA VAL A 71 4.47 5.68 0.44
C VAL A 71 4.01 6.83 -0.46
N ARG A 72 4.20 6.70 -1.78
CA ARG A 72 3.70 7.70 -2.73
C ARG A 72 2.18 7.87 -2.65
N ALA A 73 1.42 6.78 -2.49
CA ALA A 73 -0.02 6.84 -2.31
C ALA A 73 -0.40 7.59 -1.02
N VAL A 74 0.28 7.33 0.10
CA VAL A 74 0.09 8.05 1.37
C VAL A 74 0.29 9.56 1.17
N VAL A 75 1.39 9.96 0.53
CA VAL A 75 1.68 11.38 0.25
C VAL A 75 0.57 12.01 -0.59
N LEU A 76 0.05 11.31 -1.60
CA LEU A 76 -1.06 11.79 -2.43
C LEU A 76 -2.37 11.92 -1.64
N LEU A 77 -2.65 10.99 -0.72
CA LEU A 77 -3.84 11.03 0.16
C LEU A 77 -3.79 12.22 1.13
N ILE A 78 -2.63 12.48 1.73
CA ILE A 78 -2.38 13.65 2.59
C ILE A 78 -2.55 14.95 1.79
N LYS A 79 -1.95 15.02 0.59
CA LYS A 79 -2.07 16.19 -0.30
C LYS A 79 -3.50 16.39 -0.83
N GLY A 80 -4.31 15.34 -0.84
CA GLY A 80 -5.66 15.35 -1.36
C GLY A 80 -5.73 15.46 -2.88
N SER A 81 -4.83 14.75 -3.55
CA SER A 81 -4.75 14.71 -5.02
C SER A 81 -5.91 13.91 -5.63
N LYS A 82 -6.37 14.31 -6.82
CA LYS A 82 -7.34 13.56 -7.63
C LYS A 82 -6.91 12.13 -7.97
N LYS A 83 -5.59 11.90 -8.02
CA LYS A 83 -5.04 10.57 -8.32
C LYS A 83 -4.84 9.71 -7.05
N ALA A 84 -5.00 10.27 -5.86
CA ALA A 84 -4.61 9.62 -4.61
C ALA A 84 -5.30 8.26 -4.40
N TYR A 85 -6.62 8.22 -4.55
CA TYR A 85 -7.39 6.99 -4.38
C TYR A 85 -7.00 5.91 -5.39
N ARG A 86 -6.87 6.29 -6.68
CA ARG A 86 -6.46 5.34 -7.74
C ARG A 86 -5.06 4.80 -7.51
N THR A 87 -4.11 5.64 -7.10
CA THR A 87 -2.75 5.21 -6.78
C THR A 87 -2.72 4.28 -5.56
N ALA A 88 -3.52 4.57 -4.51
CA ALA A 88 -3.62 3.70 -3.34
C ALA A 88 -4.18 2.31 -3.71
N VAL A 89 -5.34 2.25 -4.38
CA VAL A 89 -5.95 0.97 -4.80
C VAL A 89 -5.01 0.19 -5.73
N PHE A 90 -4.33 0.87 -6.66
CA PHE A 90 -3.37 0.21 -7.54
C PHE A 90 -2.19 -0.40 -6.76
N ALA A 91 -1.61 0.35 -5.82
CA ALA A 91 -0.53 -0.16 -4.97
C ALA A 91 -0.98 -1.35 -4.12
N LEU A 92 -2.18 -1.27 -3.54
CA LEU A 92 -2.76 -2.34 -2.72
C LEU A 92 -3.04 -3.60 -3.56
N LEU A 93 -3.61 -3.46 -4.75
CA LEU A 93 -3.86 -4.58 -5.68
C LEU A 93 -2.56 -5.24 -6.11
N LEU A 94 -1.59 -4.45 -6.58
CA LEU A 94 -0.27 -4.95 -6.99
C LEU A 94 0.37 -5.72 -5.85
N GLY A 95 0.46 -5.10 -4.67
CA GLY A 95 1.01 -5.73 -3.47
C GLY A 95 0.26 -7.01 -3.08
N THR A 96 -1.06 -7.08 -3.28
CA THR A 96 -1.87 -8.25 -2.86
C THR A 96 -1.54 -9.44 -3.72
N VAL A 97 -1.50 -9.23 -5.05
CA VAL A 97 -1.17 -10.29 -6.01
C VAL A 97 0.23 -10.84 -5.76
N ILE A 98 1.23 -9.96 -5.60
CA ILE A 98 2.62 -10.38 -5.39
C ILE A 98 2.77 -11.12 -4.05
N ASN A 99 2.23 -10.57 -2.96
CA ASN A 99 2.32 -11.21 -1.64
C ASN A 99 1.57 -12.54 -1.60
N ALA A 100 0.46 -12.70 -2.33
CA ALA A 100 -0.25 -13.97 -2.44
C ALA A 100 0.58 -15.04 -3.16
N ILE A 101 1.25 -14.67 -4.27
CA ILE A 101 2.16 -15.58 -4.98
C ILE A 101 3.34 -15.96 -4.07
N HIS A 102 3.95 -14.99 -3.38
CA HIS A 102 5.08 -15.23 -2.49
C HIS A 102 4.70 -16.10 -1.29
N LEU A 103 3.49 -15.92 -0.75
CA LEU A 103 2.91 -16.74 0.31
C LEU A 103 2.76 -18.20 -0.16
N PHE A 104 2.14 -18.40 -1.32
CA PHE A 104 1.92 -19.73 -1.89
C PHE A 104 3.24 -20.44 -2.14
N ALA A 105 4.20 -19.78 -2.80
CA ALA A 105 5.54 -20.32 -3.03
C ALA A 105 6.26 -20.66 -1.72
N SER A 106 6.15 -19.80 -0.71
CA SER A 106 6.75 -20.03 0.60
C SER A 106 6.16 -21.24 1.32
N ARG A 107 4.81 -21.38 1.32
CA ARG A 107 4.14 -22.53 1.92
C ARG A 107 4.46 -23.82 1.19
N ALA A 108 4.54 -23.80 -0.14
CA ALA A 108 4.88 -24.97 -0.95
C ALA A 108 6.31 -25.47 -0.69
N LEU A 109 7.29 -24.55 -0.59
CA LEU A 109 8.70 -24.93 -0.45
C LEU A 109 9.15 -25.14 0.99
N ARG A 110 8.50 -24.50 1.98
CA ARG A 110 8.98 -24.47 3.37
C ARG A 110 7.93 -24.83 4.40
N GLY A 111 6.66 -24.97 4.01
CA GLY A 111 5.53 -25.11 4.94
C GLY A 111 5.29 -23.89 5.85
N ALA A 112 6.09 -22.83 5.71
CA ALA A 112 6.02 -21.61 6.51
C ALA A 112 6.27 -20.39 5.62
N SER A 113 5.59 -19.29 5.93
CA SER A 113 5.50 -18.13 5.05
C SER A 113 5.65 -16.80 5.76
N MET A 114 5.99 -16.82 7.05
CA MET A 114 6.35 -15.60 7.76
C MET A 114 7.61 -14.96 7.13
N PRO A 115 7.66 -13.62 6.99
CA PRO A 115 6.68 -12.62 7.44
C PRO A 115 5.55 -12.28 6.44
N VAL A 116 5.51 -12.94 5.28
CA VAL A 116 4.63 -12.60 4.14
C VAL A 116 3.14 -12.70 4.48
N ASP A 117 2.75 -13.63 5.36
CA ASP A 117 1.37 -13.73 5.87
C ASP A 117 0.85 -12.40 6.42
N GLY A 118 1.62 -11.76 7.30
CA GLY A 118 1.22 -10.50 7.93
C GLY A 118 1.13 -9.36 6.92
N VAL A 119 2.04 -9.31 5.95
CA VAL A 119 2.01 -8.31 4.88
C VAL A 119 0.78 -8.51 3.99
N LEU A 120 0.46 -9.76 3.61
CA LEU A 120 -0.71 -10.04 2.79
C LEU A 120 -2.02 -9.68 3.52
N TYR A 121 -2.17 -10.08 4.78
CA TYR A 121 -3.41 -9.83 5.53
C TYR A 121 -3.65 -8.34 5.77
N THR A 122 -2.61 -7.59 6.14
CA THR A 122 -2.71 -6.13 6.31
C THR A 122 -3.05 -5.45 4.98
N ASN A 123 -2.48 -5.92 3.87
CA ASN A 123 -2.75 -5.36 2.55
C ASN A 123 -4.18 -5.65 2.08
N ILE A 124 -4.70 -6.88 2.27
CA ILE A 124 -6.09 -7.24 1.96
C ILE A 124 -7.06 -6.41 2.81
N LEU A 125 -6.81 -6.29 4.12
CA LEU A 125 -7.65 -5.49 5.01
C LEU A 125 -7.73 -4.04 4.52
N THR A 126 -6.58 -3.42 4.23
CA THR A 126 -6.54 -2.04 3.74
C THR A 126 -7.22 -1.90 2.38
N LEU A 127 -7.03 -2.87 1.47
CA LEU A 127 -7.73 -2.89 0.18
C LEU A 127 -9.25 -2.91 0.37
N LEU A 128 -9.77 -3.79 1.22
CA LEU A 128 -11.21 -3.88 1.51
C LEU A 128 -11.75 -2.57 2.09
N VAL A 129 -11.02 -1.92 3.00
CA VAL A 129 -11.41 -0.61 3.56
C VAL A 129 -11.44 0.46 2.47
N PHE A 130 -10.45 0.51 1.58
CA PHE A 130 -10.45 1.47 0.48
C PHE A 130 -11.60 1.23 -0.50
N LEU A 131 -11.87 -0.04 -0.85
CA LEU A 131 -13.02 -0.39 -1.67
C LEU A 131 -14.34 0.01 -1.02
N PHE A 132 -14.47 -0.19 0.30
CA PHE A 132 -15.64 0.26 1.07
C PHE A 132 -15.82 1.78 1.01
N PHE A 133 -14.74 2.58 1.05
CA PHE A 133 -14.83 4.03 0.89
C PHE A 133 -15.39 4.47 -0.47
N ARG A 134 -15.31 3.62 -1.51
CA ARG A 134 -15.80 3.93 -2.85
C ARG A 134 -17.32 3.77 -3.02
N ILE A 135 -18.01 3.20 -2.02
CA ILE A 135 -19.47 3.09 -2.06
C ILE A 135 -20.08 4.50 -2.19
N PRO A 136 -21.00 4.75 -3.13
CA PRO A 136 -21.44 6.10 -3.51
C PRO A 136 -22.02 6.94 -2.34
N GLY A 137 -22.57 6.31 -1.31
CA GLY A 137 -23.02 7.00 -0.08
C GLY A 137 -21.86 7.52 0.79
N ILE A 138 -20.76 6.78 0.84
CA ILE A 138 -19.57 7.07 1.67
C ILE A 138 -18.62 8.01 0.91
N TRP A 139 -18.43 7.79 -0.39
CA TRP A 139 -17.54 8.59 -1.23
C TRP A 139 -17.88 10.09 -1.23
N LYS A 140 -19.17 10.43 -1.18
CA LYS A 140 -19.65 11.83 -1.07
C LYS A 140 -19.14 12.53 0.20
N SER A 141 -18.75 11.77 1.23
CA SER A 141 -18.26 12.26 2.50
C SER A 141 -16.73 12.19 2.60
N VAL A 142 -16.11 11.11 2.11
CA VAL A 142 -14.66 10.86 2.26
C VAL A 142 -13.84 11.33 1.06
N ASN A 143 -14.42 12.14 0.16
CA ASN A 143 -13.72 12.57 -1.06
C ASN A 143 -12.32 13.12 -0.71
N PHE A 144 -11.30 12.39 -1.11
CA PHE A 144 -9.90 12.73 -0.83
C PHE A 144 -9.44 13.93 -1.65
N GLU A 145 -10.15 14.27 -2.73
CA GLU A 145 -9.87 15.42 -3.57
C GLU A 145 -10.16 16.72 -2.83
N LYS A 146 -9.18 17.63 -2.80
CA LYS A 146 -9.48 19.02 -2.46
C LYS A 146 -10.30 19.63 -3.61
N PRO A 147 -11.37 20.40 -3.33
CA PRO A 147 -12.02 21.19 -4.38
C PRO A 147 -10.94 22.06 -5.05
N ALA A 148 -10.96 22.11 -6.38
CA ALA A 148 -9.99 22.90 -7.13
C ALA A 148 -10.15 24.37 -6.69
N GLU A 149 -9.16 24.90 -5.99
CA GLU A 149 -9.08 26.32 -5.71
C GLU A 149 -9.02 27.04 -7.05
N ASN A 150 -10.11 27.74 -7.39
CA ASN A 150 -10.25 28.40 -8.66
C ASN A 150 -9.32 29.62 -8.68
N LYS A 151 -8.09 29.41 -9.14
CA LYS A 151 -7.04 30.44 -9.29
C LYS A 151 -7.46 31.65 -10.13
N GLN A 152 -8.63 31.61 -10.80
CA GLN A 152 -9.15 32.75 -11.56
C GLN A 152 -9.68 33.90 -10.68
N VAL A 153 -10.13 33.64 -9.44
CA VAL A 153 -10.73 34.70 -8.60
C VAL A 153 -9.67 35.65 -8.02
N GLY A 154 -8.43 35.18 -7.81
CA GLY A 154 -7.33 36.01 -7.30
C GLY A 154 -6.74 36.97 -8.33
N ARG A 155 -6.82 36.65 -9.63
CA ARG A 155 -6.25 37.49 -10.70
C ARG A 155 -7.18 38.64 -11.10
N ALA A 156 -8.49 38.47 -10.97
CA ALA A 156 -9.46 39.54 -11.21
C ALA A 156 -9.35 40.66 -10.16
N ARG A 157 -8.96 40.36 -8.92
CA ARG A 157 -8.86 41.36 -7.84
C ARG A 157 -7.61 42.25 -7.93
N LEU A 158 -6.58 41.82 -8.66
CA LEU A 158 -5.31 42.55 -8.85
C LEU A 158 -5.31 43.44 -10.10
N LEU A 159 -6.36 43.38 -10.94
CA LEU A 159 -6.50 44.20 -12.15
C LEU A 159 -7.43 45.41 -11.94
N PHE A 160 -7.96 45.59 -10.74
CA PHE A 160 -8.84 46.72 -10.36
C PHE A 160 -8.24 47.60 -9.25
N HIS A 161 -6.91 47.61 -9.09
CA HIS A 161 -6.19 48.51 -8.19
C HIS A 161 -5.05 49.20 -8.90
#